data_AF-A0A699VCI5-F1
#
_entry.id   AF-A0A699VCI5-F1
#
_cell.length_a   1.000
_cell.length_b   1.000
_cell.length_c   1.000
_cell.angle_alpha   90.00
_cell.angle_beta   90.00
_cell.angle_gamma   90.00
#
_symmetry.space_group_name_H-M   'P 1'
#
loop_
_entity.id
_entity.type
_entity.pdbx_description
1 polymer ?
#
loop_
_entity_poly.entity_id
_entity_poly.type
_entity_poly.pdbx_seq_one_letter_code
_entity_poly.pdbx_strand_id
1 'polypeptide(L)'
;MLTAPNANNRPLYAAKDIVQFYLDNGPKIFPQVGGPFAGFIKFIKTLVGPKYNGKFLKNLVTGILGTTKLSQTLTNVVIPSFDI
;
A
#
# COMPACT_ATOMS: atom_id res chain seq x y z
N MET A 1 7.24 -2.91 -6.29
CA MET A 1 6.84 -4.34 -6.30
C MET A 1 7.31 -5.02 -7.59
N LEU A 2 6.82 -4.63 -8.77
CA LEU A 2 7.23 -5.25 -10.05
C LEU A 2 8.68 -4.92 -10.47
N THR A 3 9.14 -3.72 -10.17
CA THR A 3 10.50 -3.25 -10.54
C THR A 3 11.51 -3.36 -9.40
N ALA A 4 11.07 -3.78 -8.22
CA ALA A 4 11.94 -4.00 -7.08
C ALA A 4 12.67 -5.34 -7.27
N PRO A 5 14.01 -5.39 -7.10
CA PRO A 5 14.76 -6.62 -7.21
C PRO A 5 14.54 -7.50 -5.96
N ASN A 6 14.53 -8.81 -6.16
CA ASN A 6 14.73 -9.80 -5.10
C ASN A 6 16.22 -10.19 -5.00
N ALA A 7 16.55 -11.16 -4.14
CA ALA A 7 17.94 -11.63 -3.92
C ALA A 7 18.62 -12.15 -5.20
N ASN A 8 17.85 -12.58 -6.20
CA ASN A 8 18.34 -13.09 -7.48
C ASN A 8 18.27 -12.03 -8.60
N ASN A 9 18.12 -10.75 -8.25
CA ASN A 9 17.96 -9.63 -9.19
C ASN A 9 16.80 -9.82 -10.18
N ARG A 10 15.70 -10.42 -9.73
CA ARG A 10 14.44 -10.59 -10.47
C ARG A 10 13.32 -9.77 -9.82
N PRO A 11 12.24 -9.46 -10.56
CA PRO A 11 11.05 -8.81 -10.00
C PRO A 11 10.57 -9.49 -8.72
N LEU A 12 10.32 -8.70 -7.67
CA LEU A 12 9.83 -9.20 -6.38
C LEU A 12 8.41 -9.75 -6.49
N TYR A 13 7.60 -9.24 -7.43
CA TYR A 13 6.27 -9.74 -7.77
C TYR A 13 6.13 -9.96 -9.28
N ALA A 14 5.38 -10.97 -9.68
CA ALA A 14 4.89 -11.07 -11.04
C ALA A 14 3.62 -10.22 -11.23
N ALA A 15 3.34 -9.81 -12.47
CA ALA A 15 2.16 -9.00 -12.78
C ALA A 15 0.84 -9.68 -12.35
N LYS A 16 0.74 -11.00 -12.51
CA LYS A 16 -0.45 -11.78 -12.12
C LYS A 16 -0.72 -11.76 -10.60
N ASP A 17 0.33 -11.60 -9.78
CA ASP A 17 0.23 -11.68 -8.33
C ASP A 17 -0.29 -10.36 -7.72
N ILE A 18 -0.31 -9.26 -8.50
CA ILE A 18 -0.79 -7.95 -8.04
C ILE A 18 -2.27 -7.98 -7.72
N VAL A 19 -3.07 -8.72 -8.52
CA VAL A 19 -4.51 -8.86 -8.25
C VAL A 19 -4.72 -9.57 -6.91
N GLN A 20 -4.04 -10.71 -6.70
CA GLN A 20 -4.15 -11.47 -5.46
C GLN A 20 -3.66 -10.64 -4.25
N PHE A 21 -2.58 -9.88 -4.42
CA PHE A 21 -2.08 -8.96 -3.40
C PHE A 21 -3.16 -7.99 -2.90
N TYR A 22 -3.94 -7.40 -3.81
CA TYR A 22 -5.03 -6.49 -3.43
C TYR A 22 -6.23 -7.22 -2.85
N LEU A 23 -6.54 -8.44 -3.29
CA LEU A 23 -7.59 -9.24 -2.66
C LEU A 23 -7.26 -9.53 -1.19
N ASP A 24 -6.02 -9.87 -0.88
CA ASP A 24 -5.59 -10.25 0.47
C ASP A 24 -5.37 -9.05 1.40
N ASN A 25 -4.84 -7.94 0.86
CA ASN A 25 -4.45 -6.77 1.65
C ASN A 25 -5.42 -5.60 1.53
N GLY A 26 -6.23 -5.53 0.48
CA GLY A 26 -7.16 -4.44 0.20
C GLY A 26 -8.10 -4.14 1.37
N PRO A 27 -8.78 -5.14 1.96
CA PRO A 27 -9.64 -4.92 3.13
C PRO A 27 -8.91 -4.40 4.37
N LYS A 28 -7.60 -4.68 4.50
CA LYS A 28 -6.77 -4.22 5.63
C LYS A 28 -6.16 -2.83 5.38
N ILE A 29 -5.84 -2.51 4.12
CA ILE A 29 -5.41 -1.19 3.68
C ILE A 29 -6.58 -0.21 3.79
N PHE A 30 -7.77 -0.64 3.39
CA PHE A 30 -9.00 0.15 3.36
C PHE A 30 -10.10 -0.52 4.21
N PRO A 31 -9.95 -0.57 5.54
CA PRO A 31 -10.93 -1.20 6.41
C PRO A 31 -12.30 -0.54 6.25
N GLN A 32 -13.31 -1.36 5.94
CA GLN A 32 -14.69 -0.92 5.87
C GLN A 32 -15.31 -0.98 7.26
N VAL A 33 -15.96 0.11 7.66
CA VAL A 33 -16.72 0.16 8.91
C VAL A 33 -18.09 -0.47 8.63
N GLY A 34 -18.40 -1.58 9.28
CA GLY A 34 -19.68 -2.28 9.18
C GLY A 34 -20.57 -2.05 10.40
N GLY A 35 -21.84 -2.46 10.29
CA GLY A 35 -22.81 -2.45 11.39
C GLY A 35 -23.75 -1.23 11.42
N PRO A 36 -24.71 -1.22 12.36
CA PRO A 36 -25.81 -0.23 12.41
C PRO A 36 -25.35 1.22 12.62
N PHE A 37 -24.11 1.44 13.08
CA PHE A 37 -23.54 2.77 13.33
C PHE A 37 -22.48 3.20 12.30
N ALA A 38 -22.30 2.44 11.20
CA ALA A 38 -21.26 2.71 10.20
C ALA A 38 -21.32 4.13 9.62
N GLY A 39 -22.52 4.65 9.37
CA GLY A 39 -22.71 6.02 8.85
C GLY A 39 -22.23 7.09 9.82
N PHE A 40 -22.56 6.96 11.11
CA PHE A 40 -22.15 7.91 12.14
C PHE A 40 -20.63 7.89 12.37
N ILE A 41 -20.02 6.71 12.45
CA ILE A 41 -18.55 6.59 12.60
C ILE A 41 -17.81 7.16 11.38
N LYS A 42 -18.34 6.95 10.17
CA LYS A 42 -17.76 7.51 8.94
C LYS A 42 -17.80 9.04 8.94
N PHE A 43 -18.89 9.64 9.41
CA PHE A 43 -19.06 11.09 9.52
C PHE A 43 -18.10 11.73 10.54
N ILE A 44 -17.97 11.14 11.72
CA ILE A 44 -17.01 11.64 12.72
C ILE A 44 -15.56 11.50 12.20
N LYS A 45 -15.22 10.38 11.54
CA LYS A 45 -13.88 10.20 10.97
C LYS A 45 -13.51 11.26 9.93
N THR A 46 -14.46 11.70 9.10
CA THR A 46 -14.20 12.74 8.10
C THR A 46 -13.89 14.11 8.69
N LEU A 47 -14.28 14.38 9.93
CA LEU A 47 -14.04 15.66 10.60
C LEU A 47 -12.69 15.72 11.34
N VAL A 48 -12.11 14.55 11.67
CA VAL A 48 -10.95 14.45 12.57
C VAL A 48 -9.64 14.15 11.82
N GLY A 49 -9.69 13.95 10.50
CA GLY A 49 -8.50 13.81 9.67
C GLY A 49 -8.68 12.87 8.48
N PRO A 50 -7.60 12.24 8.00
CA PRO A 50 -7.67 11.37 6.83
C PRO A 50 -8.53 10.13 7.11
N LYS A 51 -9.28 9.69 6.09
CA LYS A 51 -10.20 8.53 6.16
C LYS A 51 -9.53 7.25 6.67
N TYR A 52 -8.23 7.08 6.39
CA TYR A 52 -7.40 5.98 6.85
C TYR A 52 -6.08 6.52 7.41
N ASN A 53 -5.57 5.91 8.48
CA ASN A 53 -4.34 6.38 9.16
C ASN A 53 -3.04 6.05 8.40
N GLY A 54 -3.10 5.23 7.34
CA GLY A 54 -1.94 4.82 6.55
C GLY A 54 -0.95 3.86 7.23
N LYS A 55 -1.10 3.54 8.53
CA LYS A 55 -0.13 2.73 9.29
C LYS A 55 0.03 1.33 8.71
N PHE A 56 -1.09 0.67 8.38
CA PHE A 56 -1.05 -0.67 7.79
C PHE A 56 -0.36 -0.66 6.41
N LEU A 57 -0.73 0.29 5.56
CA LEU A 57 -0.13 0.44 4.23
C LEU A 57 1.38 0.67 4.32
N LYS A 58 1.82 1.59 5.18
CA LYS A 58 3.24 1.87 5.40
C LYS A 58 3.99 0.63 5.85
N ASN A 59 3.48 -0.07 6.88
CA ASN A 59 4.12 -1.28 7.40
C ASN A 59 4.17 -2.40 6.36
N LEU A 60 3.11 -2.60 5.57
CA LEU A 60 3.06 -3.60 4.51
C LEU A 60 4.10 -3.31 3.42
N VAL A 61 4.15 -2.06 2.93
CA VAL A 61 5.12 -1.66 1.90
C VAL A 61 6.56 -1.76 2.41
N THR A 62 6.83 -1.34 3.66
CA THR A 62 8.15 -1.49 4.29
C THR A 62 8.53 -2.96 4.48
N GLY A 63 7.59 -3.83 4.85
CA GLY A 63 7.85 -5.26 4.96
C GLY A 63 8.18 -5.93 3.63
N ILE A 64 7.51 -5.50 2.54
CA ILE A 64 7.72 -6.04 1.20
C ILE A 64 9.02 -5.54 0.57
N LEU A 65 9.29 -4.24 0.66
CA LEU A 65 10.46 -3.63 0.01
C LEU A 65 11.72 -3.66 0.89
N GLY A 66 11.57 -3.91 2.20
CA GLY A 66 12.66 -3.91 3.15
C GLY A 66 13.45 -2.59 3.09
N THR A 67 14.74 -2.71 2.78
CA THR A 67 15.70 -1.60 2.69
C THR A 67 16.00 -1.18 1.24
N THR A 68 15.23 -1.69 0.26
CA THR A 68 15.44 -1.42 -1.17
C THR A 68 15.32 0.07 -1.49
N LYS A 69 16.31 0.63 -2.19
CA LYS A 69 16.34 2.02 -2.64
C LYS A 69 15.90 2.16 -4.10
N LEU A 70 15.47 3.35 -4.49
CA LEU A 70 15.08 3.65 -5.89
C LEU A 70 16.22 3.41 -6.89
N SER A 71 17.47 3.63 -6.49
CA SER A 71 18.64 3.35 -7.34
C SER A 71 18.85 1.87 -7.66
N GLN A 72 18.15 0.97 -6.97
CA GLN A 72 18.27 -0.48 -7.14
C GLN A 72 17.14 -1.05 -8.01
N THR A 73 16.24 -0.23 -8.56
CA THR A 73 15.16 -0.74 -9.41
C THR A 73 15.70 -1.38 -10.68
N LEU A 74 15.03 -2.45 -11.14
CA LEU A 74 15.43 -3.23 -12.31
C LEU A 74 15.32 -2.47 -13.64
N THR A 75 14.58 -1.36 -13.64
CA THR A 75 14.39 -0.47 -14.78
C THR A 75 14.14 0.95 -14.27
N ASN A 76 14.18 1.92 -15.18
CA ASN A 76 13.86 3.31 -14.87
C ASN A 76 12.40 3.43 -14.45
N VAL A 77 12.17 4.09 -13.31
CA VAL A 77 10.83 4.30 -12.75
C VAL A 77 10.55 5.78 -12.58
N VAL A 78 9.28 6.14 -12.76
CA VAL A 78 8.75 7.47 -12.42
C VAL A 78 7.65 7.26 -11.38
N ILE A 79 7.86 7.79 -10.18
CA ILE A 79 6.91 7.70 -9.06
C ILE A 79 6.65 9.13 -8.54
N PRO A 80 5.58 9.80 -8.98
CA PRO A 80 5.33 11.19 -8.63
C PRO A 80 4.86 11.35 -7.17
N SER A 81 5.26 12.45 -6.54
CA SER A 81 4.77 12.92 -5.25
C SER A 81 4.76 14.46 -5.22
N PHE A 82 4.09 15.04 -4.23
CA PHE A 82 4.05 16.48 -4.00
C PHE A 82 4.55 16.77 -2.58
N ASP A 83 5.31 17.85 -2.43
CA ASP A 83 5.79 18.37 -1.15
C ASP A 83 4.95 19.59 -0.77
N ILE A 84 4.44 19.62 0.47
CA ILE A 84 3.43 20.59 0.95
C ILE A 84 4.10 21.71 1.75
#